data_AF-A0AAU9KYX7-F1
#
_entry.id   AF-A0AAU9KYX7-F1
#
_cell.length_a   1.000
_cell.length_b   1.000
_cell.length_c   1.000
_cell.angle_alpha   90.00
_cell.angle_beta   90.00
_cell.angle_gamma   90.00
#
_symmetry.space_group_name_H-M   'P 1'
#
loop_
_entity.id
_entity.type
_entity.pdbx_description
1 polymer ?
#
loop_
_entity_poly.entity_id
_entity_poly.type
_entity_poly.pdbx_seq_one_letter_code
_entity_poly.pdbx_strand_id
1 'polypeptide(L)'
;MAINQNREEQVPATTDKSNVDVMASVLSALTVRHHDDHLVAQRPAATLKEVLEKIRANKDQIRELDLADMAAKKRKLRPSGGDLVGRVFQLNRTVLRLLLPGHEIGDVGAQSMGNMLRANKTLQHLDLRRNEITPAGARALSNALYGHDTLEHLGLSSNQLGDDGAKAVAQVLPYNISLKCLGLANNNIGEEGALVVNKLMQKKAQRDEEKELKLDEERLTEDEKEQAVSSLNEDISSSSRDEEDESLWI
;
A
#
# COMPACT_ATOMS: atom_id res chain seq x y z
N MET A 1 4.93 -26.52 52.48
CA MET A 1 4.58 -27.03 51.13
C MET A 1 3.39 -26.25 50.63
N ALA A 2 3.60 -25.46 49.58
CA ALA A 2 2.63 -24.58 48.96
C ALA A 2 1.72 -25.36 48.01
N ILE A 3 0.43 -25.05 47.98
CA ILE A 3 -0.37 -25.17 46.75
C ILE A 3 -1.31 -23.96 46.69
N ASN A 4 -0.90 -22.99 45.88
CA ASN A 4 -1.65 -21.82 45.47
C ASN A 4 -2.62 -22.26 44.36
N GLN A 5 -3.94 -22.22 44.61
CA GLN A 5 -4.94 -22.53 43.59
C GLN A 5 -5.14 -21.29 42.70
N ASN A 6 -4.58 -21.36 41.48
CA ASN A 6 -4.84 -20.42 40.39
C ASN A 6 -6.34 -20.33 40.12
N ARG A 7 -6.92 -19.17 40.42
CA ARG A 7 -8.24 -18.77 39.95
C ARG A 7 -8.05 -18.20 38.55
N GLU A 8 -8.31 -19.03 37.54
CA GLU A 8 -8.35 -18.61 36.14
C GLU A 8 -9.41 -17.51 35.99
N GLU A 9 -8.95 -16.28 35.76
CA GLU A 9 -9.79 -15.20 35.22
C GLU A 9 -10.22 -15.62 33.81
N GLN A 10 -11.43 -16.19 33.72
CA GLN A 10 -12.12 -16.34 32.45
C GLN A 10 -12.36 -14.96 31.86
N VAL A 11 -11.55 -14.60 30.87
CA VAL A 11 -11.79 -13.47 29.97
C VAL A 11 -13.11 -13.75 29.24
N PRO A 12 -14.14 -12.89 29.31
CA PRO A 12 -15.41 -13.16 28.66
C PRO A 12 -15.22 -13.05 27.15
N ALA A 13 -15.33 -14.18 26.46
CA ALA A 13 -15.40 -14.27 25.01
C ALA A 13 -16.70 -13.64 24.51
N THR A 14 -16.75 -12.31 24.46
CA THR A 14 -17.77 -11.56 23.74
C THR A 14 -17.42 -11.60 22.26
N THR A 15 -17.65 -12.76 21.62
CA THR A 15 -17.80 -12.79 20.17
C THR A 15 -19.09 -12.05 19.86
N ASP A 16 -18.95 -10.75 19.63
CA ASP A 16 -20.05 -9.88 19.19
C ASP A 16 -20.75 -10.55 18.00
N LYS A 17 -22.03 -10.94 18.19
CA LYS A 17 -22.82 -11.63 17.16
C LYS A 17 -22.84 -10.85 15.84
N SER A 18 -22.62 -9.54 15.89
CA SER A 18 -22.49 -8.68 14.72
C SER A 18 -21.30 -9.05 13.79
N ASN A 19 -20.20 -9.57 14.35
CA ASN A 19 -19.02 -9.98 13.57
C ASN A 19 -19.25 -11.23 12.73
N VAL A 20 -20.08 -12.16 13.23
CA VAL A 20 -20.38 -13.42 12.54
C VAL A 20 -21.35 -13.16 11.38
N ASP A 21 -22.32 -12.26 11.56
CA ASP A 21 -23.31 -11.92 10.53
C ASP A 21 -22.70 -11.17 9.33
N VAL A 22 -21.77 -10.24 9.54
CA VAL A 22 -21.10 -9.52 8.44
C VAL A 22 -20.23 -10.47 7.62
N MET A 23 -19.60 -11.45 8.28
CA MET A 23 -18.77 -12.46 7.60
C MET A 23 -19.58 -13.51 6.83
N ALA A 24 -20.78 -13.86 7.31
CA ALA A 24 -21.62 -14.89 6.72
C ALA A 24 -22.49 -14.38 5.55
N SER A 25 -22.81 -13.08 5.49
CA SER A 25 -23.88 -12.55 4.63
C SER A 25 -23.37 -11.79 3.39
N VAL A 26 -22.50 -12.36 2.54
CA VAL A 26 -21.74 -11.59 1.53
C VAL A 26 -22.13 -11.86 0.06
N LEU A 27 -23.24 -12.56 -0.19
CA LEU A 27 -23.68 -13.06 -1.51
C LEU A 27 -23.82 -12.06 -2.70
N SER A 28 -23.63 -10.74 -2.55
CA SER A 28 -23.73 -9.80 -3.70
C SER A 28 -22.85 -8.55 -3.66
N ALA A 29 -21.90 -8.44 -2.73
CA ALA A 29 -21.36 -7.12 -2.36
C ALA A 29 -19.83 -6.98 -2.43
N LEU A 30 -19.15 -7.99 -2.98
CA LEU A 30 -17.69 -8.06 -2.98
C LEU A 30 -17.20 -8.31 -4.41
N THR A 31 -16.29 -7.45 -4.88
CA THR A 31 -15.67 -7.57 -6.19
C THR A 31 -14.21 -7.96 -6.01
N VAL A 32 -13.76 -9.00 -6.72
CA VAL A 32 -12.38 -9.47 -6.71
C VAL A 32 -11.83 -9.40 -8.13
N ARG A 33 -10.69 -8.73 -8.33
CA ARG A 33 -9.99 -8.76 -9.63
C ARG A 33 -8.81 -9.74 -9.57
N HIS A 34 -8.78 -10.67 -10.52
CA HIS A 34 -7.69 -11.60 -10.76
C HIS A 34 -6.75 -11.09 -11.87
N HIS A 35 -5.59 -11.73 -12.04
CA HIS A 35 -4.51 -11.27 -12.93
C HIS A 35 -4.88 -11.18 -14.43
N ASP A 36 -5.91 -11.88 -14.89
CA ASP A 36 -6.26 -12.01 -16.32
C ASP A 36 -7.22 -10.90 -16.84
N ASP A 37 -7.26 -9.73 -16.23
CA ASP A 37 -8.08 -8.54 -16.60
C ASP A 37 -9.61 -8.74 -16.76
N HIS A 38 -10.12 -9.96 -16.55
CA HIS A 38 -11.53 -10.21 -16.45
C HIS A 38 -12.02 -9.89 -15.04
N LEU A 39 -12.96 -8.93 -14.93
CA LEU A 39 -13.78 -8.71 -13.74
C LEU A 39 -14.65 -9.95 -13.49
N VAL A 40 -14.09 -10.95 -12.84
CA VAL A 40 -14.89 -12.09 -12.36
C VAL A 40 -15.54 -11.62 -11.07
N ALA A 41 -16.80 -11.16 -11.16
CA ALA A 41 -17.68 -11.22 -10.01
C ALA A 41 -17.58 -12.65 -9.47
N GLN A 42 -17.02 -12.84 -8.27
CA GLN A 42 -16.92 -14.19 -7.72
C GLN A 42 -18.33 -14.78 -7.75
N ARG A 43 -18.42 -16.02 -8.22
CA ARG A 43 -19.68 -16.78 -8.21
C ARG A 43 -20.34 -16.56 -6.84
N PRO A 44 -21.68 -16.47 -6.76
CA PRO A 44 -22.41 -16.01 -5.58
C PRO A 44 -22.17 -16.80 -4.26
N ALA A 45 -21.26 -17.77 -4.21
CA ALA A 45 -21.11 -18.74 -3.12
C ALA A 45 -19.90 -18.54 -2.18
N ALA A 46 -19.10 -17.48 -2.29
CA ALA A 46 -17.98 -17.25 -1.34
C ALA A 46 -18.33 -16.22 -0.27
N THR A 47 -18.25 -16.61 1.00
CA THR A 47 -18.34 -15.66 2.14
C THR A 47 -17.10 -14.75 2.19
N LEU A 48 -17.18 -13.54 2.80
CA LEU A 48 -15.99 -12.69 3.00
C LEU A 48 -14.89 -13.46 3.75
N LYS A 49 -15.29 -14.33 4.68
CA LYS A 49 -14.38 -15.23 5.38
C LYS A 49 -13.58 -16.12 4.42
N GLU A 50 -14.25 -16.77 3.46
CA GLU A 50 -13.57 -17.61 2.47
C GLU A 50 -12.61 -16.82 1.58
N VAL A 51 -13.02 -15.62 1.15
CA VAL A 51 -12.15 -14.74 0.36
C VAL A 51 -10.91 -14.32 1.16
N LEU A 52 -11.09 -13.94 2.43
CA LEU A 52 -9.99 -13.58 3.31
C LEU A 52 -9.06 -14.77 3.59
N GLU A 53 -9.59 -16.00 3.72
CA GLU A 53 -8.77 -17.20 3.86
C GLU A 53 -7.92 -17.49 2.60
N LYS A 54 -8.49 -17.28 1.41
CA LYS A 54 -7.73 -17.39 0.15
C LYS A 54 -6.62 -16.34 0.06
N ILE A 55 -6.93 -15.09 0.41
CA ILE A 55 -5.96 -13.99 0.47
C ILE A 55 -4.86 -14.32 1.49
N ARG A 56 -5.22 -14.78 2.69
CA ARG A 56 -4.25 -15.18 3.73
C ARG A 56 -3.33 -16.28 3.23
N ALA A 57 -3.87 -17.24 2.49
CA ALA A 57 -3.12 -18.35 1.92
C ALA A 57 -2.30 -17.97 0.66
N ASN A 58 -2.34 -16.71 0.21
CA ASN A 58 -1.72 -16.25 -1.04
C ASN A 58 -2.18 -17.06 -2.27
N LYS A 59 -3.42 -17.56 -2.24
CA LYS A 59 -4.02 -18.39 -3.30
C LYS A 59 -4.77 -17.54 -4.32
N ASP A 60 -4.99 -18.12 -5.50
CA ASP A 60 -5.81 -17.61 -6.59
C ASP A 60 -5.35 -16.29 -7.24
N GLN A 61 -4.10 -15.83 -7.04
CA GLN A 61 -3.57 -14.61 -7.68
C GLN A 61 -4.50 -13.38 -7.58
N ILE A 62 -5.23 -13.24 -6.48
CA ILE A 62 -6.10 -12.07 -6.26
C ILE A 62 -5.21 -10.82 -6.22
N ARG A 63 -5.50 -9.83 -7.08
CA ARG A 63 -4.77 -8.57 -7.19
C ARG A 63 -5.51 -7.39 -6.56
N GLU A 64 -6.83 -7.42 -6.56
CA GLU A 64 -7.67 -6.37 -5.98
C GLU A 64 -8.79 -6.98 -5.15
N LEU A 65 -8.99 -6.43 -3.95
CA LEU A 65 -10.17 -6.65 -3.13
C LEU A 65 -10.93 -5.33 -3.02
N ASP A 66 -12.14 -5.28 -3.59
CA ASP A 66 -13.03 -4.12 -3.51
C ASP A 66 -14.28 -4.46 -2.69
N LEU A 67 -14.43 -3.75 -1.56
CA LEU A 67 -15.55 -3.88 -0.64
C LEU A 67 -16.49 -2.66 -0.63
N ALA A 68 -16.35 -1.73 -1.59
CA ALA A 68 -17.14 -0.50 -1.63
C ALA A 68 -18.66 -0.75 -1.68
N ASP A 69 -19.08 -1.72 -2.51
CA ASP A 69 -20.49 -2.12 -2.64
C ASP A 69 -21.05 -2.70 -1.33
N MET A 70 -20.20 -3.34 -0.52
CA MET A 70 -20.56 -3.90 0.78
C MET A 70 -20.92 -2.79 1.77
N ALA A 71 -20.12 -1.73 1.83
CA ALA A 71 -20.45 -0.54 2.62
C ALA A 71 -21.74 0.14 2.14
N ALA A 72 -21.91 0.27 0.82
CA ALA A 72 -23.10 0.89 0.22
C ALA A 72 -24.40 0.13 0.55
N LYS A 73 -24.32 -1.20 0.64
CA LYS A 73 -25.42 -2.09 1.06
C LYS A 73 -25.59 -2.19 2.58
N LYS A 74 -25.01 -1.25 3.34
CA LYS A 74 -25.07 -1.19 4.81
C LYS A 74 -24.47 -2.41 5.53
N ARG A 75 -23.60 -3.17 4.86
CA ARG A 75 -22.84 -4.29 5.43
C ARG A 75 -21.43 -3.80 5.76
N LYS A 76 -21.31 -3.06 6.87
CA LYS A 76 -20.03 -2.42 7.23
C LYS A 76 -19.14 -3.39 8.00
N LEU A 77 -17.84 -3.34 7.76
CA LEU A 77 -16.86 -4.13 8.52
C LEU A 77 -16.82 -3.72 9.99
N ARG A 78 -17.01 -2.42 10.27
CA ARG A 78 -16.83 -1.82 11.60
C ARG A 78 -15.37 -2.02 12.10
N PRO A 79 -15.02 -1.54 13.31
CA PRO A 79 -13.65 -1.64 13.81
C PRO A 79 -13.09 -3.06 13.84
N SER A 80 -13.90 -4.05 14.25
CA SER A 80 -13.49 -5.45 14.35
C SER A 80 -13.23 -6.11 12.99
N GLY A 81 -14.06 -5.81 11.99
CA GLY A 81 -13.84 -6.31 10.63
C GLY A 81 -12.61 -5.66 9.99
N GLY A 82 -12.40 -4.35 10.20
CA GLY A 82 -11.19 -3.66 9.75
C GLY A 82 -9.92 -4.24 10.38
N ASP A 83 -9.97 -4.54 11.68
CA ASP A 83 -8.88 -5.18 12.41
C ASP A 83 -8.55 -6.59 11.86
N LEU A 84 -9.56 -7.39 11.56
CA LEU A 84 -9.36 -8.70 10.94
C LEU A 84 -8.78 -8.60 9.52
N VAL A 85 -9.27 -7.67 8.69
CA VAL A 85 -8.70 -7.44 7.36
C VAL A 85 -7.22 -7.05 7.48
N GLY A 86 -6.87 -6.14 8.40
CA GLY A 86 -5.47 -5.77 8.66
C GLY A 86 -4.60 -6.98 8.98
N ARG A 87 -5.04 -7.87 9.88
CA ARG A 87 -4.30 -9.11 10.21
C ARG A 87 -4.14 -10.05 9.02
N VAL A 88 -5.20 -10.25 8.24
CA VAL A 88 -5.18 -11.16 7.08
C VAL A 88 -4.18 -10.68 6.03
N PHE A 89 -4.10 -9.38 5.81
CA PHE A 89 -3.26 -8.79 4.77
C PHE A 89 -1.79 -8.62 5.16
N GLN A 90 -1.42 -8.77 6.44
CA GLN A 90 -0.02 -8.67 6.89
C GLN A 90 0.95 -9.57 6.11
N LEU A 91 0.52 -10.81 5.84
CA LEU A 91 1.33 -11.81 5.14
C LEU A 91 0.89 -12.04 3.69
N ASN A 92 -0.11 -11.28 3.22
CA ASN A 92 -0.50 -11.35 1.83
C ASN A 92 0.55 -10.68 0.93
N ARG A 93 0.83 -11.31 -0.21
CA ARG A 93 1.81 -10.89 -1.21
C ARG A 93 1.21 -10.77 -2.62
N THR A 94 -0.06 -11.14 -2.80
CA THR A 94 -0.70 -11.16 -4.11
C THR A 94 -1.55 -9.93 -4.39
N VAL A 95 -2.25 -9.44 -3.36
CA VAL A 95 -3.16 -8.30 -3.46
C VAL A 95 -2.36 -7.02 -3.48
N LEU A 96 -2.56 -6.25 -4.54
CA LEU A 96 -1.92 -4.96 -4.78
C LEU A 96 -2.87 -3.81 -4.42
N ARG A 97 -4.18 -4.05 -4.43
CA ARG A 97 -5.20 -3.01 -4.25
C ARG A 97 -6.26 -3.44 -3.24
N LEU A 98 -6.43 -2.67 -2.17
CA LEU A 98 -7.42 -2.91 -1.10
C LEU A 98 -8.32 -1.68 -0.97
N LEU A 99 -9.60 -1.84 -1.33
CA LEU A 99 -10.60 -0.78 -1.29
C LEU A 99 -11.60 -1.04 -0.17
N LEU A 100 -11.57 -0.20 0.86
CA LEU A 100 -12.42 -0.29 2.04
C LEU A 100 -13.21 1.00 2.31
N PRO A 101 -13.77 1.71 1.31
CA PRO A 101 -14.45 2.96 1.59
C PRO A 101 -15.76 2.74 2.36
N GLY A 102 -16.07 3.59 3.35
CA GLY A 102 -17.41 3.61 3.96
C GLY A 102 -17.68 2.53 5.03
N HIS A 103 -16.65 1.89 5.58
CA HIS A 103 -16.81 0.75 6.48
C HIS A 103 -16.83 1.06 7.98
N GLU A 104 -16.71 2.33 8.37
CA GLU A 104 -16.68 2.75 9.79
C GLU A 104 -15.64 1.96 10.60
N ILE A 105 -14.46 1.71 10.01
CA ILE A 105 -13.42 0.93 10.72
C ILE A 105 -12.77 1.73 11.86
N GLY A 106 -12.91 3.06 11.86
CA GLY A 106 -12.38 3.96 12.88
C GLY A 106 -10.87 3.86 13.08
N ASP A 107 -10.41 4.40 14.20
CA ASP A 107 -8.97 4.41 14.54
C ASP A 107 -8.40 3.02 14.81
N VAL A 108 -9.22 2.10 15.34
CA VAL A 108 -8.81 0.70 15.57
C VAL A 108 -8.49 0.01 14.25
N GLY A 109 -9.38 0.14 13.25
CA GLY A 109 -9.11 -0.37 11.92
C GLY A 109 -7.90 0.30 11.28
N ALA A 110 -7.77 1.62 11.38
CA ALA A 110 -6.61 2.35 10.88
C ALA A 110 -5.29 1.90 11.53
N GLN A 111 -5.29 1.60 12.83
CA GLN A 111 -4.14 1.05 13.54
C GLN A 111 -3.77 -0.34 13.00
N SER A 112 -4.74 -1.22 12.78
CA SER A 112 -4.49 -2.53 12.20
C SER A 112 -4.01 -2.44 10.74
N MET A 113 -4.48 -1.46 9.97
CA MET A 113 -3.93 -1.16 8.64
C MET A 113 -2.49 -0.64 8.71
N GLY A 114 -2.16 0.22 9.69
CA GLY A 114 -0.78 0.65 9.93
C GLY A 114 0.14 -0.54 10.27
N ASN A 115 -0.30 -1.44 11.14
CA ASN A 115 0.44 -2.67 11.45
C ASN A 115 0.60 -3.57 10.22
N MET A 116 -0.43 -3.65 9.37
CA MET A 116 -0.40 -4.37 8.10
C MET A 116 0.65 -3.78 7.15
N LEU A 117 0.67 -2.46 6.94
CA LEU A 117 1.63 -1.78 6.07
C LEU A 117 3.09 -1.96 6.54
N ARG A 118 3.35 -2.13 7.84
CA ARG A 118 4.72 -2.42 8.32
C ARG A 118 5.25 -3.75 7.79
N ALA A 119 4.39 -4.77 7.69
CA ALA A 119 4.75 -6.13 7.28
C ALA A 119 4.50 -6.42 5.79
N ASN A 120 3.49 -5.78 5.22
CA ASN A 120 3.12 -5.92 3.83
C ASN A 120 4.03 -5.06 2.95
N LYS A 121 4.69 -5.69 1.97
CA LYS A 121 5.62 -5.05 1.02
C LYS A 121 5.17 -5.23 -0.43
N THR A 122 3.87 -5.42 -0.65
CA THR A 122 3.30 -5.66 -1.98
C THR A 122 2.11 -4.78 -2.27
N LEU A 123 1.40 -4.30 -1.24
CA LEU A 123 0.22 -3.45 -1.42
C LEU A 123 0.63 -2.10 -2.00
N GLN A 124 0.00 -1.74 -3.11
CA GLN A 124 0.25 -0.52 -3.88
C GLN A 124 -0.87 0.51 -3.73
N HIS A 125 -2.09 0.08 -3.43
CA HIS A 125 -3.24 0.96 -3.31
C HIS A 125 -4.08 0.60 -2.08
N LEU A 126 -4.30 1.58 -1.22
CA LEU A 126 -5.14 1.46 -0.03
C LEU A 126 -6.14 2.60 0.02
N ASP A 127 -7.43 2.28 -0.12
CA ASP A 127 -8.52 3.25 -0.03
C ASP A 127 -9.27 3.09 1.31
N LEU A 128 -9.11 4.08 2.19
CA LEU A 128 -9.75 4.18 3.49
C LEU A 128 -10.68 5.41 3.56
N ARG A 129 -11.23 5.88 2.44
CA ARG A 129 -12.18 6.99 2.45
C ARG A 129 -13.42 6.69 3.31
N ARG A 130 -14.01 7.69 3.96
CA ARG A 130 -15.28 7.55 4.71
C ARG A 130 -15.25 6.47 5.81
N ASN A 131 -14.20 6.42 6.61
CA ASN A 131 -14.01 5.41 7.65
C ASN A 131 -13.98 5.94 9.08
N GLU A 132 -14.34 7.20 9.30
CA GLU A 132 -14.36 7.84 10.62
C GLU A 132 -12.98 7.82 11.32
N ILE A 133 -11.91 7.89 10.51
CA ILE A 133 -10.54 7.95 11.01
C ILE A 133 -10.27 9.35 11.57
N THR A 134 -9.76 9.42 12.79
CA THR A 134 -9.45 10.66 13.51
C THR A 134 -7.92 10.93 13.48
N PRO A 135 -7.41 12.01 14.12
CA PRO A 135 -5.96 12.20 14.23
C PRO A 135 -5.22 10.99 14.83
N ALA A 136 -5.86 10.18 15.68
CA ALA A 136 -5.21 9.02 16.30
C ALA A 136 -4.92 7.91 15.27
N GLY A 137 -5.92 7.53 14.46
CA GLY A 137 -5.71 6.56 13.38
C GLY A 137 -4.78 7.09 12.28
N ALA A 138 -4.83 8.40 11.99
CA ALA A 138 -3.91 9.06 11.07
C ALA A 138 -2.44 8.87 11.47
N ARG A 139 -2.14 9.05 12.76
CA ARG A 139 -0.79 8.84 13.33
C ARG A 139 -0.35 7.39 13.24
N ALA A 140 -1.27 6.44 13.42
CA ALA A 140 -0.93 5.02 13.28
C ALA A 140 -0.53 4.68 11.84
N LEU A 141 -1.24 5.23 10.85
CA LEU A 141 -0.92 5.10 9.43
C LEU A 141 0.40 5.81 9.10
N SER A 142 0.61 7.04 9.55
CA SER A 142 1.83 7.81 9.25
C SER A 142 3.09 7.09 9.73
N ASN A 143 3.05 6.53 10.94
CA ASN A 143 4.17 5.78 11.50
C ASN A 143 4.53 4.51 10.69
N ALA A 144 3.57 3.95 9.95
CA ALA A 144 3.79 2.80 9.08
C ALA A 144 4.29 3.18 7.68
N LEU A 145 3.97 4.39 7.21
CA LEU A 145 4.41 4.91 5.91
C LEU A 145 5.89 5.32 5.91
N TYR A 146 6.47 5.60 7.06
CA TYR A 146 7.89 5.90 7.18
C TYR A 146 8.74 4.71 6.69
N GLY A 147 9.49 4.90 5.61
CA GLY A 147 10.29 3.84 4.98
C GLY A 147 9.46 2.77 4.24
N HIS A 148 8.17 3.01 3.99
CA HIS A 148 7.38 2.14 3.13
C HIS A 148 7.69 2.43 1.65
N ASP A 149 7.91 1.37 0.87
CA ASP A 149 8.53 1.43 -0.46
C ASP A 149 7.65 0.86 -1.58
N THR A 150 6.45 0.37 -1.26
CA THR A 150 5.53 -0.21 -2.26
C THR A 150 4.16 0.45 -2.36
N LEU A 151 3.72 1.21 -1.35
CA LEU A 151 2.40 1.82 -1.35
C LEU A 151 2.42 3.12 -2.15
N GLU A 152 1.74 3.13 -3.28
CA GLU A 152 1.70 4.26 -4.20
C GLU A 152 0.51 5.19 -3.96
N HIS A 153 -0.60 4.66 -3.47
CA HIS A 153 -1.84 5.42 -3.32
C HIS A 153 -2.47 5.17 -1.94
N LEU A 154 -2.73 6.26 -1.22
CA LEU A 154 -3.43 6.25 0.05
C LEU A 154 -4.64 7.19 0.02
N GLY A 155 -5.84 6.62 0.05
CA GLY A 155 -7.09 7.38 0.11
C GLY A 155 -7.54 7.59 1.56
N LEU A 156 -7.53 8.83 2.05
CA LEU A 156 -8.05 9.20 3.37
C LEU A 156 -9.15 10.27 3.31
N SER A 157 -9.67 10.58 2.12
CA SER A 157 -10.71 11.60 1.97
C SER A 157 -11.99 11.27 2.75
N SER A 158 -12.71 12.30 3.19
CA SER A 158 -13.98 12.17 3.94
C SER A 158 -13.83 11.40 5.27
N ASN A 159 -12.75 11.64 6.00
CA ASN A 159 -12.56 11.20 7.38
C ASN A 159 -12.60 12.43 8.33
N GLN A 160 -12.10 12.29 9.55
CA GLN A 160 -12.14 13.33 10.61
C GLN A 160 -10.72 13.65 11.10
N LEU A 161 -9.75 13.71 10.18
CA LEU A 161 -8.33 13.84 10.54
C LEU A 161 -8.00 15.17 11.22
N GLY A 162 -8.70 16.25 10.87
CA GLY A 162 -8.33 17.61 11.27
C GLY A 162 -6.92 18.00 10.84
N ASP A 163 -6.44 19.13 11.37
CA ASP A 163 -5.10 19.62 11.11
C ASP A 163 -4.02 18.66 11.61
N ASP A 164 -4.18 18.13 12.83
CA ASP A 164 -3.19 17.26 13.45
C ASP A 164 -3.01 15.94 12.69
N GLY A 165 -4.10 15.31 12.26
CA GLY A 165 -4.03 14.07 11.50
C GLY A 165 -3.45 14.29 10.11
N ALA A 166 -3.83 15.39 9.45
CA ALA A 166 -3.29 15.73 8.14
C ALA A 166 -1.79 16.05 8.20
N LYS A 167 -1.36 16.83 9.21
CA LYS A 167 0.06 17.12 9.48
C LYS A 167 0.84 15.82 9.75
N ALA A 168 0.30 14.91 10.56
CA ALA A 168 0.96 13.64 10.86
C ALA A 168 1.25 12.80 9.61
N VAL A 169 0.27 12.67 8.71
CA VAL A 169 0.46 11.92 7.45
C VAL A 169 1.36 12.68 6.48
N ALA A 170 1.30 14.02 6.44
CA ALA A 170 2.14 14.81 5.55
C ALA A 170 3.63 14.83 5.96
N GLN A 171 3.93 14.77 7.26
CA GLN A 171 5.32 14.83 7.79
C GLN A 171 6.20 13.67 7.32
N VAL A 172 5.62 12.52 7.01
CA VAL A 172 6.37 11.34 6.55
C VAL A 172 6.60 11.33 5.03
N LEU A 173 5.92 12.19 4.28
CA LEU A 173 6.00 12.24 2.82
C LEU A 173 7.42 12.52 2.28
N PRO A 174 8.24 13.43 2.85
CA PRO A 174 9.60 13.65 2.38
C PRO A 174 10.52 12.43 2.49
N TYR A 175 10.15 11.46 3.34
CA TYR A 175 10.92 10.23 3.59
C TYR A 175 10.32 8.99 2.90
N ASN A 176 9.11 9.12 2.36
CA ASN A 176 8.45 8.05 1.63
C ASN A 176 8.76 8.17 0.14
N ILE A 177 9.30 7.11 -0.45
CA ILE A 177 9.73 7.11 -1.86
C ILE A 177 8.68 6.55 -2.82
N SER A 178 7.64 5.89 -2.31
CA SER A 178 6.70 5.11 -3.11
C SER A 178 5.35 5.81 -3.32
N LEU A 179 4.91 6.60 -2.35
CA LEU A 179 3.61 7.24 -2.36
C LEU A 179 3.57 8.35 -3.40
N LYS A 180 2.72 8.18 -4.39
CA LYS A 180 2.47 9.12 -5.49
C LYS A 180 1.20 9.94 -5.25
N CYS A 181 0.20 9.34 -4.62
CA CYS A 181 -1.10 9.99 -4.38
C CYS A 181 -1.55 9.84 -2.93
N LEU A 182 -1.88 10.98 -2.31
CA LEU A 182 -2.49 11.04 -0.98
C LEU A 182 -3.79 11.85 -1.05
N GLY A 183 -4.92 11.20 -0.77
CA GLY A 183 -6.24 11.85 -0.73
C GLY A 183 -6.56 12.37 0.67
N LEU A 184 -6.65 13.70 0.85
CA LEU A 184 -7.00 14.34 2.12
C LEU A 184 -8.26 15.21 2.06
N ALA A 185 -9.01 15.20 0.95
CA ALA A 185 -10.20 16.04 0.80
C ALA A 185 -11.26 15.73 1.87
N ASN A 186 -12.05 16.72 2.28
CA ASN A 186 -13.15 16.59 3.25
C ASN A 186 -12.71 15.98 4.61
N ASN A 187 -11.60 16.44 5.18
CA ASN A 187 -11.08 15.97 6.48
C ASN A 187 -11.14 17.00 7.61
N ASN A 188 -11.91 18.07 7.42
CA ASN A 188 -12.01 19.18 8.36
C ASN A 188 -10.63 19.83 8.66
N ILE A 189 -9.81 19.96 7.61
CA ILE A 189 -8.49 20.58 7.66
C ILE A 189 -8.69 22.10 7.49
N GLY A 190 -8.23 22.86 8.48
CA GLY A 190 -8.18 24.32 8.47
C GLY A 190 -7.01 24.85 7.66
N GLU A 191 -6.92 26.18 7.60
CA GLU A 191 -5.90 26.87 6.79
C GLU A 191 -4.47 26.50 7.22
N GLU A 192 -4.21 26.43 8.53
CA GLU A 192 -2.89 26.09 9.06
C GLU A 192 -2.48 24.65 8.68
N GLY A 193 -3.39 23.69 8.84
CA GLY A 193 -3.17 22.31 8.39
C GLY A 193 -2.90 22.23 6.89
N ALA A 194 -3.69 22.91 6.07
CA ALA A 194 -3.54 22.90 4.62
C ALA A 194 -2.19 23.49 4.16
N LEU A 195 -1.74 24.59 4.78
CA LEU A 195 -0.43 25.20 4.49
C LEU A 195 0.72 24.24 4.77
N VAL A 196 0.69 23.55 5.92
CA VAL A 196 1.73 22.58 6.28
C VAL A 196 1.72 21.37 5.33
N VAL A 197 0.55 20.84 5.01
CA VAL A 197 0.40 19.72 4.06
C VAL A 197 0.95 20.11 2.69
N ASN A 198 0.57 21.27 2.16
CA ASN A 198 1.04 21.75 0.85
C ASN A 198 2.56 21.93 0.82
N LYS A 199 3.14 22.52 1.87
CA LYS A 199 4.60 22.70 1.98
C LYS A 199 5.35 21.36 1.96
N LEU A 200 4.84 20.35 2.66
CA LEU A 200 5.48 19.03 2.73
C LEU A 200 5.30 18.22 1.44
N MET A 201 4.16 18.38 0.77
CA MET A 201 3.93 17.83 -0.57
C MET A 201 4.90 18.41 -1.60
N GLN A 202 5.07 19.75 -1.61
CA GLN A 202 6.03 20.42 -2.49
C GLN A 202 7.47 19.96 -2.21
N LYS A 203 7.85 19.83 -0.94
CA LYS A 203 9.18 19.33 -0.56
C LYS A 203 9.41 17.90 -1.06
N LYS A 204 8.39 17.03 -1.02
CA LYS A 204 8.48 15.69 -1.60
C LYS A 204 8.67 15.76 -3.12
N ALA A 205 7.86 16.56 -3.82
CA ALA A 205 7.96 16.71 -5.27
C ALA A 205 9.34 17.21 -5.72
N GLN A 206 9.88 18.24 -5.06
CA GLN A 206 11.23 18.73 -5.31
C GLN A 206 12.30 17.65 -5.13
N ARG A 207 12.21 16.86 -4.04
CA ARG A 207 13.12 15.73 -3.80
C ARG A 207 13.00 14.65 -4.87
N ASP A 208 11.79 14.37 -5.34
CA ASP A 208 11.55 13.40 -6.41
C ASP A 208 12.19 13.90 -7.72
N GLU A 209 11.99 15.17 -8.09
CA GLU A 209 12.59 15.82 -9.26
C GLU A 209 14.13 15.86 -9.20
N GLU A 210 14.71 16.26 -8.06
CA GLU A 210 16.17 16.26 -7.86
C GLU A 210 16.78 14.86 -7.98
N LYS A 211 16.03 13.81 -7.61
CA LYS A 211 16.49 12.43 -7.71
C LYS A 211 16.50 11.97 -9.17
N GLU A 212 15.46 12.29 -9.93
CA GLU A 212 15.37 11.96 -11.37
C GLU A 212 16.46 12.69 -12.17
N LEU A 213 16.70 13.99 -11.91
CA LEU A 213 17.77 14.74 -12.58
C LEU A 213 19.16 14.12 -12.35
N LYS A 214 19.46 13.67 -11.13
CA LYS A 214 20.73 13.00 -10.82
C LYS A 214 20.87 11.65 -11.51
N LEU A 215 19.77 10.89 -11.63
CA LEU A 215 19.75 9.62 -12.34
C LEU A 215 19.97 9.82 -13.85
N ASP A 216 19.40 10.87 -14.43
CA ASP A 216 19.59 11.19 -15.85
C ASP A 216 21.02 11.66 -16.14
N GLU A 217 21.63 12.47 -15.26
CA GLU A 217 23.05 12.85 -15.35
C GLU A 217 23.97 11.62 -15.29
N GLU A 218 23.74 10.68 -14.36
CA GLU A 218 24.52 9.45 -14.28
C GLU A 218 24.39 8.59 -15.54
N ARG A 219 23.18 8.44 -16.09
CA ARG A 219 22.94 7.65 -17.31
C ARG A 219 23.64 8.24 -18.54
N LEU A 220 23.63 9.56 -18.69
CA LEU A 220 24.37 10.22 -19.77
C LEU A 220 25.87 9.94 -19.70
N THR A 221 26.45 9.91 -18.50
CA THR A 221 27.87 9.56 -18.35
C THR A 221 28.16 8.09 -18.64
N GLU A 222 27.23 7.17 -18.36
CA GLU A 222 27.38 5.75 -18.71
C GLU A 222 27.24 5.52 -20.23
N ASP A 223 26.31 6.21 -20.90
CA ASP A 223 26.20 6.17 -22.37
C ASP A 223 27.47 6.72 -23.04
N GLU A 224 28.06 7.80 -22.50
CA GLU A 224 29.35 8.33 -22.96
C GLU A 224 30.50 7.34 -22.75
N LYS A 225 30.53 6.63 -21.60
CA LYS A 225 31.52 5.57 -21.34
C LYS A 225 31.33 4.38 -22.28
N GLU A 226 30.08 3.98 -22.54
CA GLU A 226 29.77 2.85 -23.42
C GLU A 226 30.12 3.17 -24.89
N GLN A 227 29.85 4.40 -25.34
CA GLN A 227 30.32 4.89 -26.65
C GLN A 227 31.85 4.91 -26.74
N ALA A 228 32.55 5.38 -25.70
CA ALA A 228 34.02 5.37 -25.69
C ALA A 228 34.60 3.94 -25.77
N VAL A 229 33.99 2.98 -25.08
CA VAL A 229 34.38 1.56 -25.15
C VAL A 229 34.07 0.96 -26.53
N SER A 230 32.95 1.31 -27.14
CA SER A 230 32.60 0.88 -28.50
C SER A 230 33.63 1.37 -29.53
N SER A 231 33.98 2.66 -29.48
CA SER A 231 34.98 3.25 -30.38
C SER A 231 36.35 2.60 -30.23
N LEU A 232 36.78 2.32 -28.99
CA LEU A 232 38.04 1.60 -28.73
C LEU A 232 38.03 0.18 -29.29
N ASN A 233 36.91 -0.54 -29.20
CA ASN A 233 36.80 -1.89 -29.76
C ASN A 233 36.78 -1.89 -31.30
N GLU A 234 36.16 -0.89 -31.93
CA GLU A 234 36.23 -0.71 -33.38
C GLU A 234 37.68 -0.44 -33.83
N ASP A 235 38.39 0.47 -33.16
CA ASP A 235 39.80 0.78 -33.46
C ASP A 235 40.74 -0.44 -33.31
N ILE A 236 40.52 -1.28 -32.28
CA ILE A 236 41.27 -2.53 -32.09
C ILE A 236 40.95 -3.54 -33.21
N SER A 237 39.69 -3.62 -33.66
CA SER A 237 39.27 -4.53 -34.72
C SER A 237 39.71 -4.11 -36.13
N SER A 238 39.94 -2.80 -36.36
CA SER A 238 40.55 -2.31 -37.59
C SER A 238 42.07 -2.49 -37.57
N SER A 239 42.74 -2.21 -36.44
CA SER A 239 44.19 -2.36 -36.32
C SER A 239 44.67 -3.81 -36.43
N SER A 240 43.85 -4.79 -36.06
CA SER A 240 44.18 -6.22 -36.21
C SER A 240 43.95 -6.77 -37.62
N ARG A 241 43.24 -6.05 -38.49
CA ARG A 241 43.07 -6.42 -39.91
C ARG A 241 44.21 -5.95 -40.80
N ASP A 242 44.95 -4.91 -40.39
CA ASP A 242 46.04 -4.34 -41.18
C ASP A 242 47.39 -5.08 -40.99
N GLU A 243 47.51 -5.98 -40.01
CA GLU A 243 48.74 -6.78 -39.78
C GLU A 243 48.76 -8.14 -40.51
N GLU A 244 47.68 -8.58 -41.16
CA GLU A 244 47.63 -9.88 -41.86
C GLU A 244 47.97 -9.82 -43.37
N ASP A 245 48.24 -8.64 -43.96
CA ASP A 245 48.39 -8.49 -45.43
C ASP A 245 49.84 -8.16 -45.92
N GLU A 246 50.87 -8.26 -45.07
CA GLU A 246 52.29 -8.09 -45.47
C GLU A 246 53.05 -9.41 -45.75
N SER A 247 52.35 -10.48 -46.19
CA SER A 247 52.99 -11.76 -46.57
C SER A 247 52.78 -12.18 -48.04
N LEU A 248 52.38 -11.25 -48.90
CA LEU A 248 52.42 -11.43 -50.36
C LEU A 248 53.35 -10.36 -50.89
N TRP A 249 54.59 -10.74 -51.26
CA TRP A 249 55.40 -10.25 -52.38
C TRP A 249 56.88 -10.54 -52.07
N ILE A 250 57.38 -11.59 -52.76
CA ILE A 250 58.77 -12.06 -52.97
C ILE A 250 59.21 -13.24 -52.10
#